data_AF-A0A367IZI9-F1
#
_entry.id   AF-A0A367IZI9-F1
#
_cell.length_a   1.000
_cell.length_b   1.000
_cell.length_c   1.000
_cell.angle_alpha   90.00
_cell.angle_beta   90.00
_cell.angle_gamma   90.00
#
_symmetry.space_group_name_H-M   'P 1'
#
loop_
_entity.id
_entity.type
_entity.pdbx_description
1 polymer ?
#
loop_
_entity_poly.entity_id
_entity_poly.type
_entity_poly.pdbx_seq_one_letter_code
_entity_poly.pdbx_strand_id
1 'polypeptide(L)'
;RSAVVKVKEDEALRREICVKDDGNFYNLQAFHANIITLFCKLRKDDRVRIEGSMTIYTRVNASGYSTCTRRVAVTRLGVLI
;
A
#
# COMPACT_ATOMS: atom_id res chain seq x y z
N ARG A 1 7.59 -1.44 -12.19
CA ARG A 1 7.68 -2.41 -11.08
C ARG A 1 6.26 -2.76 -10.64
N SER A 2 5.96 -4.03 -10.39
CA SER A 2 4.62 -4.55 -10.05
C SER A 2 4.56 -5.00 -8.58
N ALA A 3 3.41 -4.87 -7.92
CA ALA A 3 3.21 -5.28 -6.51
C ALA A 3 1.90 -6.09 -6.32
N VAL A 4 1.84 -6.87 -5.24
CA VAL A 4 0.76 -7.80 -4.86
C VAL A 4 0.04 -7.34 -3.60
N VAL A 5 -1.29 -7.39 -3.56
CA VAL A 5 -2.12 -6.85 -2.46
C VAL A 5 -2.24 -7.82 -1.27
N LYS A 6 -2.04 -7.30 -0.03
CA LYS A 6 -2.36 -7.97 1.24
C LYS A 6 -3.44 -7.18 2.00
N VAL A 7 -4.65 -7.74 2.10
CA VAL A 7 -5.82 -7.10 2.72
C VAL A 7 -6.02 -7.61 4.17
N LYS A 8 -6.36 -6.71 5.11
CA LYS A 8 -7.09 -7.06 6.34
C LYS A 8 -8.58 -6.85 6.08
N GLU A 9 -9.41 -7.85 6.37
CA GLU A 9 -10.85 -7.82 6.11
C GLU A 9 -11.55 -6.79 6.98
N ASP A 10 -11.91 -5.66 6.38
CA ASP A 10 -12.95 -4.77 6.89
C ASP A 10 -13.57 -4.00 5.71
N GLU A 11 -14.91 -3.88 5.68
CA GLU A 11 -15.70 -3.29 4.57
C GLU A 11 -15.79 -1.75 4.62
N ALA A 12 -15.16 -1.12 5.62
CA ALA A 12 -15.03 0.33 5.68
C ALA A 12 -14.14 0.88 4.54
N LEU A 13 -14.35 2.15 4.17
CA LEU A 13 -13.51 2.90 3.22
C LEU A 13 -12.02 2.65 3.51
N ARG A 14 -11.36 1.86 2.64
CA ARG A 14 -9.96 1.49 2.82
C ARG A 14 -9.08 2.62 2.33
N ARG A 15 -8.70 3.50 3.25
CA ARG A 15 -7.74 4.59 2.98
C ARG A 15 -6.29 4.11 2.97
N GLU A 16 -6.03 2.94 3.54
CA GLU A 16 -4.69 2.35 3.59
C GLU A 16 -4.74 0.86 3.24
N ILE A 17 -3.80 0.41 2.40
CA ILE A 17 -3.59 -1.01 2.10
C ILE A 17 -2.09 -1.33 2.11
N CYS A 18 -1.75 -2.59 2.37
CA CYS A 18 -0.37 -3.07 2.30
C CYS A 18 -0.16 -3.84 0.99
N VAL A 19 0.90 -3.52 0.27
CA VAL A 19 1.31 -4.26 -0.93
C VAL A 19 2.76 -4.73 -0.80
N LYS A 20 3.09 -5.79 -1.52
CA LYS A 20 4.43 -6.39 -1.54
C LYS A 20 4.98 -6.43 -2.97
N ASP A 21 6.23 -6.01 -3.16
CA ASP A 21 7.05 -6.39 -4.33
C ASP A 21 8.02 -7.53 -3.96
N ASP A 22 8.87 -7.97 -4.89
CA ASP A 22 9.78 -9.12 -4.69
C ASP A 22 10.65 -9.06 -3.43
N GLY A 23 10.88 -7.86 -2.85
CA GLY A 23 11.70 -7.70 -1.65
C GLY A 23 11.12 -6.83 -0.55
N ASN A 24 10.08 -6.03 -0.81
CA ASN A 24 9.66 -4.98 0.11
C ASN A 24 8.13 -4.89 0.29
N PHE A 25 7.73 -4.47 1.49
CA PHE A 25 6.38 -4.07 1.80
C PHE A 25 6.22 -2.55 1.74
N TYR A 26 5.09 -2.10 1.21
CA TYR A 26 4.71 -0.69 1.09
C TYR A 26 3.31 -0.50 1.65
N ASN A 27 3.13 0.54 2.45
CA ASN A 27 1.84 0.99 2.93
C ASN A 27 1.33 2.10 2.02
N LEU A 28 0.32 1.79 1.23
CA LEU A 28 -0.26 2.73 0.28
C LEU A 28 -1.34 3.54 0.98
N GLN A 29 -1.32 4.86 0.83
CA GLN A 29 -2.29 5.78 1.41
C GLN A 29 -3.05 6.49 0.29
N ALA A 30 -4.37 6.45 0.37
CA ALA A 30 -5.28 7.09 -0.58
C ALA A 30 -5.98 8.28 0.07
N PHE A 31 -5.81 9.46 -0.54
CA PHE A 31 -6.46 10.71 -0.11
C PHE A 31 -7.62 11.10 -1.02
N HIS A 32 -7.60 10.69 -2.29
CA HIS A 32 -8.64 10.99 -3.27
C HIS A 32 -9.69 9.88 -3.32
N ALA A 33 -10.98 10.26 -3.40
CA ALA A 33 -12.12 9.34 -3.37
C ALA A 33 -12.04 8.25 -4.46
N ASN A 34 -11.61 8.60 -5.68
CA ASN A 34 -11.43 7.65 -6.78
C ASN A 34 -10.42 6.53 -6.43
N ILE A 35 -9.31 6.85 -5.76
CA ILE A 35 -8.29 5.88 -5.36
C ILE A 35 -8.81 5.02 -4.20
N ILE A 36 -9.51 5.62 -3.23
CA ILE A 36 -10.14 4.90 -2.12
C ILE A 36 -11.14 3.86 -2.66
N THR A 37 -11.97 4.24 -3.63
CA THR A 37 -12.89 3.30 -4.29
C THR A 37 -12.15 2.16 -4.99
N LEU A 38 -10.99 2.42 -5.60
CA LEU A 38 -10.17 1.37 -6.20
C LEU A 38 -9.58 0.43 -5.12
N PHE A 39 -9.12 0.95 -3.99
CA PHE A 39 -8.62 0.12 -2.87
C PHE A 39 -9.69 -0.85 -2.36
N CYS A 40 -10.96 -0.42 -2.29
CA CYS A 40 -12.07 -1.28 -1.89
C CYS A 40 -12.37 -2.40 -2.88
N LYS A 41 -12.00 -2.25 -4.17
CA LYS A 41 -12.22 -3.27 -5.21
C LYS A 41 -11.09 -4.29 -5.31
N LEU A 42 -9.91 -3.95 -4.79
CA LEU A 42 -8.75 -4.84 -4.82
C LEU A 42 -8.97 -6.08 -3.95
N ARG A 43 -8.63 -7.23 -4.51
CA ARG A 43 -8.62 -8.52 -3.84
C ARG A 43 -7.20 -8.91 -3.47
N LYS A 44 -7.08 -9.86 -2.54
CA LYS A 44 -5.80 -10.48 -2.24
C LYS A 44 -5.21 -11.06 -3.54
N ASP A 45 -3.91 -10.90 -3.70
CA ASP A 45 -3.14 -11.40 -4.84
C ASP A 45 -3.31 -10.64 -6.18
N ASP A 46 -4.16 -9.62 -6.22
CA ASP A 46 -4.23 -8.70 -7.37
C ASP A 46 -2.87 -8.03 -7.63
N ARG A 47 -2.51 -7.93 -8.91
CA ARG A 47 -1.32 -7.21 -9.35
C ARG A 47 -1.67 -5.77 -9.68
N VAL A 48 -0.93 -4.84 -9.09
CA VAL A 48 -1.16 -3.41 -9.28
C VAL A 48 0.09 -2.67 -9.76
N ARG A 49 -0.15 -1.60 -10.53
CA ARG A 49 0.80 -0.54 -10.83
C ARG A 49 0.44 0.69 -10.01
N ILE A 50 1.41 1.22 -9.28
CA ILE A 50 1.22 2.31 -8.33
C ILE A 50 2.10 3.48 -8.76
N GLU A 51 1.53 4.68 -8.81
CA GLU A 51 2.26 5.93 -8.95
C GLU A 51 1.90 6.84 -7.77
N GLY A 52 2.91 7.52 -7.22
CA GLY A 52 2.75 8.30 -6.00
C GLY A 52 4.08 8.74 -5.40
N SER A 53 3.99 9.49 -4.31
CA SER A 53 5.18 9.96 -3.58
C SER A 53 5.50 9.02 -2.43
N MET A 54 6.74 8.54 -2.36
CA MET A 54 7.19 7.65 -1.29
C MET A 54 7.87 8.44 -0.18
N THR A 55 7.45 8.17 1.06
CA THR A 55 8.14 8.61 2.28
C THR A 55 8.67 7.38 3.00
N ILE A 56 9.96 7.38 3.31
CA ILE A 56 10.61 6.34 4.11
C ILE A 56 10.88 6.93 5.48
N TYR A 57 10.43 6.25 6.54
CA TYR A 57 10.77 6.62 7.90
C TYR A 57 11.33 5.41 8.65
N THR A 58 12.38 5.68 9.40
CA THR A 58 13.03 4.73 10.29
C THR A 58 12.50 4.95 11.71
N ARG A 59 12.17 3.86 12.40
CA ARG A 59 11.82 3.89 13.82
C ARG A 59 12.50 2.75 14.54
N VAL A 60 12.97 3.00 15.75
CA VAL A 60 13.42 1.95 16.65
C VAL A 60 12.18 1.31 17.28
N ASN A 61 12.04 -0.01 17.15
CA ASN A 61 10.93 -0.74 17.77
C ASN A 61 11.19 -0.93 19.28
N ALA A 62 10.18 -1.43 20.01
CA ALA A 62 10.29 -1.65 21.45
C ALA A 62 11.44 -2.60 21.87
N SER A 63 11.94 -3.42 20.93
CA SER A 63 13.05 -4.35 21.13
C SER A 63 14.42 -3.74 20.78
N GLY A 64 14.49 -2.44 20.46
CA GLY A 64 15.75 -1.75 20.13
C GLY A 64 16.21 -1.90 18.67
N TYR A 65 15.45 -2.59 17.82
CA TYR A 65 15.81 -2.77 16.41
C TYR A 65 15.29 -1.63 15.54
N SER A 66 16.14 -1.14 14.64
CA SER A 66 15.74 -0.19 13.61
C SER A 66 14.84 -0.88 12.59
N THR A 67 13.62 -0.37 12.44
CA THR A 67 12.64 -0.80 11.44
C THR A 67 12.43 0.31 10.42
N CYS A 68 12.34 -0.06 9.15
CA CYS A 68 12.11 0.86 8.04
C CYS A 68 10.70 0.65 7.52
N THR A 69 9.88 1.72 7.53
CA THR A 69 8.54 1.68 6.97
C THR A 69 8.48 2.56 5.75
N ARG A 70 7.87 2.05 4.68
CA ARG A 70 7.69 2.77 3.40
C ARG A 70 6.21 3.09 3.26
N ARG A 71 5.88 4.38 3.21
CA ARG A 71 4.54 4.87 2.90
C ARG A 71 4.53 5.49 1.52
N VAL A 72 3.48 5.23 0.75
CA VAL A 72 3.29 5.81 -0.58
C VAL A 72 1.96 6.56 -0.60
N ALA A 73 2.01 7.87 -0.75
CA ALA A 73 0.82 8.67 -1.05
C ALA A 73 0.46 8.46 -2.53
N VAL A 74 -0.59 7.69 -2.78
CA VAL A 74 -0.94 7.24 -4.14
C VAL A 74 -1.63 8.38 -4.89
N THR A 75 -1.14 8.66 -6.09
CA THR A 75 -1.75 9.61 -7.04
C THR A 75 -2.41 8.88 -8.21
N ARG A 76 -1.96 7.68 -8.55
CA ARG A 76 -2.59 6.82 -9.55
C ARG A 76 -2.44 5.34 -9.20
N LEU A 77 -3.51 4.58 -9.42
CA LEU A 77 -3.55 3.14 -9.23
C LEU A 77 -4.10 2.48 -10.51
N GLY A 78 -3.36 1.51 -11.06
CA GLY A 78 -3.82 0.66 -12.15
C GLY A 78 -3.81 -0.80 -11.73
N VAL A 79 -4.82 -1.56 -12.13
CA VAL A 79 -4.88 -3.02 -11.94
C VAL A 79 -4.36 -3.68 -13.22
N LEU A 80 -3.46 -4.65 -13.07
CA LEU A 80 -2.94 -5.45 -14.18
C LEU A 80 -3.82 -6.70 -14.30
N ILE A 81 -4.51 -6.83 -15.44
CA ILE A 81 -5.36 -7.98 -15.80
C ILE A 81 -4.50 -9.04 -16.48
#